data_AF-A0A4Q2Y4Y5-F1
#
_entry.id   AF-A0A4Q2Y4Y5-F1
#
_cell.length_a   1.000
_cell.length_b   1.000
_cell.length_c   1.000
_cell.angle_alpha   90.00
_cell.angle_beta   90.00
_cell.angle_gamma   90.00
#
_symmetry.space_group_name_H-M   'P 1'
#
loop_
_entity.id
_entity.type
_entity.pdbx_description
1 polymer ?
#
loop_
_entity_poly.entity_id
_entity_poly.type
_entity_poly.pdbx_seq_one_letter_code
_entity_poly.pdbx_strand_id
1 'polypeptide(L)'
;LTTVLEERGGYLIKGLQAVFPDQKPIDRTLINTWQDPNVTDIVKKSGRKQLILAALWTEVCLAMPTIQALGEGYDVFIVTDASGGISAEAHDMAVRRMAQAGAVPMTWLAVLSEWQRDWAREESAAKLTPILEEHGGATGVAFAWEMQLLASAQKAGK
;
A
#
# COMPACT_ATOMS: atom_id res chain seq x y z
N LEU A 1 3.09 -0.98 -10.65
CA LEU A 1 4.31 -0.26 -10.20
C LEU A 1 4.70 0.75 -11.26
N THR A 2 5.10 1.97 -10.89
CA THR A 2 5.54 3.01 -11.83
C THR A 2 6.77 3.71 -11.29
N THR A 3 7.66 4.19 -12.17
CA THR A 3 8.78 5.09 -11.83
C THR A 3 8.79 6.30 -12.76
N VAL A 4 9.49 7.38 -12.39
CA VAL A 4 9.58 8.58 -13.22
C VAL A 4 11.00 8.74 -13.74
N LEU A 5 11.16 8.66 -15.07
CA LEU A 5 12.44 8.79 -15.75
C LEU A 5 13.50 7.85 -15.16
N GLU A 6 13.34 6.53 -15.26
CA GLU A 6 14.14 5.55 -14.48
C GLU A 6 15.66 5.79 -14.53
N GLU A 7 16.21 6.18 -15.68
CA GLU A 7 17.64 6.47 -15.86
C GLU A 7 18.14 7.74 -15.12
N ARG A 8 17.23 8.66 -14.77
CA ARG A 8 17.54 9.97 -14.15
C ARG A 8 16.91 10.17 -12.78
N GLY A 9 15.64 9.78 -12.62
CA GLY A 9 14.86 9.85 -11.39
C GLY A 9 15.04 8.64 -10.48
N GLY A 10 15.66 7.56 -10.99
CA GLY A 10 16.04 6.40 -10.22
C GLY A 10 15.11 5.19 -10.41
N TYR A 11 15.66 4.02 -10.08
CA TYR A 11 14.94 2.76 -10.10
C TYR A 11 14.03 2.60 -8.88
N LEU A 12 13.00 1.76 -9.03
CA LEU A 12 12.09 1.42 -7.94
C LEU A 12 12.87 0.85 -6.74
N ILE A 13 12.43 1.17 -5.52
CA ILE A 13 13.07 0.71 -4.29
C ILE A 13 13.10 -0.83 -4.27
N LYS A 14 14.28 -1.39 -3.97
CA LYS A 14 14.56 -2.83 -4.06
C LYS A 14 13.55 -3.69 -3.28
N GLY A 15 13.17 -3.27 -2.07
CA GLY A 15 12.20 -4.00 -1.26
C GLY A 15 10.84 -4.17 -1.97
N LEU A 16 10.36 -3.15 -2.69
CA LEU A 16 9.12 -3.24 -3.44
C LEU A 16 9.28 -4.08 -4.72
N GLN A 17 10.42 -3.96 -5.41
CA GLN A 17 10.69 -4.79 -6.59
C GLN A 17 10.84 -6.28 -6.23
N ALA A 18 11.36 -6.60 -5.03
CA ALA A 18 11.51 -7.98 -4.57
C ALA A 18 10.16 -8.69 -4.37
N VAL A 19 9.08 -7.95 -4.06
CA VAL A 19 7.72 -8.50 -3.95
C VAL A 19 7.13 -8.84 -5.33
N PHE A 20 7.55 -8.13 -6.38
CA PHE A 20 7.07 -8.31 -7.75
C PHE A 20 8.25 -8.46 -8.73
N PRO A 21 9.06 -9.52 -8.62
CA PRO A 21 10.34 -9.63 -9.34
C PRO A 21 10.18 -9.60 -10.86
N ASP A 22 9.08 -10.17 -11.38
CA ASP A 22 8.81 -10.26 -12.81
C ASP A 22 8.05 -9.05 -13.37
N GLN A 23 7.55 -8.16 -12.51
CA GLN A 23 6.81 -6.99 -12.95
C GLN A 23 7.76 -5.84 -13.26
N LYS A 24 7.99 -5.59 -14.56
CA LYS A 24 8.69 -4.38 -15.01
C LYS A 24 7.87 -3.13 -14.62
N PRO A 25 8.44 -2.18 -13.86
CA PRO A 25 7.78 -0.91 -13.58
C PRO A 25 7.49 -0.15 -14.87
N ILE A 26 6.36 0.56 -14.91
CA ILE A 26 6.07 1.48 -16.01
C ILE A 26 6.94 2.73 -15.81
N ASP A 27 7.92 2.92 -16.69
CA ASP A 27 8.73 4.13 -16.74
C ASP A 27 7.94 5.23 -17.48
N ARG A 28 7.65 6.32 -16.75
CA ARG A 28 6.82 7.42 -17.24
C ARG A 28 7.55 8.75 -17.13
N THR A 29 7.14 9.69 -17.97
CA THR A 29 7.62 11.09 -17.91
C THR A 29 6.62 12.01 -17.23
N LEU A 30 5.32 11.69 -17.33
CA LEU A 30 4.24 12.47 -16.74
C LEU A 30 4.27 12.37 -15.23
N ILE A 31 4.22 13.50 -14.53
CA ILE A 31 4.18 13.56 -13.07
C ILE A 31 2.88 12.92 -12.52
N ASN A 32 1.75 13.22 -13.15
CA ASN A 32 0.49 12.58 -12.84
C ASN A 32 0.37 11.25 -13.59
N THR A 33 0.44 10.15 -12.85
CA THR A 33 0.32 8.80 -13.40
C THR A 33 -1.01 8.55 -14.12
N TRP A 34 -2.08 9.24 -13.72
CA TRP A 34 -3.41 9.06 -14.31
C TRP A 34 -3.54 9.67 -15.71
N GLN A 35 -2.54 10.44 -16.15
CA GLN A 35 -2.47 10.94 -17.53
C GLN A 35 -1.74 9.97 -18.47
N ASP A 36 -1.15 8.89 -17.94
CA ASP A 36 -0.44 7.89 -18.73
C ASP A 36 -1.39 6.74 -19.13
N PRO A 37 -1.69 6.55 -20.43
CA PRO A 37 -2.51 5.45 -20.91
C PRO A 37 -1.96 4.07 -20.52
N ASN A 38 -0.63 3.92 -20.42
CA ASN A 38 -0.03 2.66 -20.00
C ASN A 38 -0.44 2.25 -18.58
N VAL A 39 -0.86 3.21 -17.76
CA VAL A 39 -1.39 2.96 -16.42
C VAL A 39 -2.90 2.86 -16.44
N THR A 40 -3.59 3.85 -17.00
CA THR A 40 -5.07 3.89 -16.95
C THR A 40 -5.72 2.73 -17.71
N ASP A 41 -5.11 2.25 -18.80
CA ASP A 41 -5.65 1.11 -19.56
C ASP A 41 -5.53 -0.19 -18.75
N ILE A 42 -4.45 -0.38 -17.98
CA ILE A 42 -4.32 -1.53 -17.08
C ILE A 42 -5.36 -1.47 -15.97
N VAL A 43 -5.59 -0.29 -15.39
CA VAL A 43 -6.61 -0.11 -14.35
C VAL A 43 -7.99 -0.40 -14.91
N LYS A 44 -8.36 0.18 -16.07
CA LYS A 44 -9.64 -0.09 -16.74
C LYS A 44 -9.82 -1.57 -17.06
N LYS A 45 -8.79 -2.22 -17.61
CA LYS A 45 -8.80 -3.65 -17.94
C LYS A 45 -9.00 -4.54 -16.71
N SER A 46 -8.56 -4.11 -15.52
CA SER A 46 -8.76 -4.87 -14.29
C SER A 46 -10.23 -5.03 -13.89
N GLY A 47 -11.11 -4.14 -14.38
CA GLY A 47 -12.52 -4.09 -13.99
C GLY A 47 -12.77 -3.76 -12.52
N ARG A 48 -11.73 -3.35 -11.76
CA ARG A 48 -11.83 -3.01 -10.34
C ARG A 48 -12.26 -1.57 -10.16
N LYS A 49 -13.31 -1.35 -9.38
CA LYS A 49 -13.79 -0.01 -9.01
C LYS A 49 -13.01 0.60 -7.83
N GLN A 50 -12.54 -0.25 -6.92
CA GLN A 50 -11.79 0.16 -5.74
C GLN A 50 -10.29 0.21 -6.06
N LEU A 51 -9.66 1.35 -5.79
CA LEU A 51 -8.24 1.57 -6.00
C LEU A 51 -7.55 1.82 -4.66
N ILE A 52 -6.49 1.07 -4.39
CA ILE A 52 -5.62 1.29 -3.24
C ILE A 52 -4.33 1.90 -3.77
N LEU A 53 -4.03 3.12 -3.33
CA LEU A 53 -2.91 3.91 -3.83
C LEU A 53 -1.93 4.24 -2.70
N ALA A 54 -0.64 4.05 -2.99
CA ALA A 54 0.47 4.49 -2.16
C ALA A 54 1.56 5.04 -3.08
N ALA A 55 2.16 6.18 -2.74
CA ALA A 55 3.17 6.80 -3.59
C ALA A 55 4.07 7.80 -2.86
N LEU A 56 5.18 8.12 -3.52
CA LEU A 56 6.05 9.25 -3.22
C LEU A 56 6.06 10.22 -4.41
N TRP A 57 5.80 11.52 -4.25
CA TRP A 57 5.43 12.23 -3.03
C TRP A 57 3.90 12.31 -2.85
N THR A 58 3.45 12.39 -1.59
CA THR A 58 2.01 12.40 -1.22
C THR A 58 1.27 13.57 -1.89
N GLU A 59 1.86 14.75 -1.85
CA GLU A 59 1.32 16.01 -2.38
C GLU A 59 1.34 16.12 -3.91
N VAL A 60 2.07 15.22 -4.58
CA VAL A 60 2.23 15.23 -6.04
C VAL A 60 1.74 13.92 -6.66
N CYS A 61 2.56 12.87 -6.58
CA CYS A 61 2.36 11.60 -7.28
C CYS A 61 1.21 10.76 -6.70
N LEU A 62 0.79 11.03 -5.45
CA LEU A 62 -0.41 10.40 -4.88
C LEU A 62 -1.66 11.26 -5.12
N ALA A 63 -1.59 12.56 -4.81
CA ALA A 63 -2.74 13.46 -4.87
C ALA A 63 -3.32 13.64 -6.28
N MET A 64 -2.47 13.84 -7.29
CA MET A 64 -2.93 14.06 -8.66
C MET A 64 -3.73 12.88 -9.23
N PRO A 65 -3.23 11.63 -9.21
CA PRO A 65 -4.00 10.51 -9.73
C PRO A 65 -5.22 10.16 -8.86
N THR A 66 -5.12 10.33 -7.54
CA THR A 66 -6.26 10.10 -6.62
C THR A 66 -7.45 10.97 -7.00
N ILE A 67 -7.24 12.28 -7.13
CA ILE A 67 -8.32 13.23 -7.41
C ILE A 67 -8.91 13.01 -8.81
N GLN A 68 -8.09 12.68 -9.80
CA GLN A 68 -8.60 12.37 -11.14
C GLN A 68 -9.40 11.05 -11.17
N ALA A 69 -8.89 9.99 -10.54
CA ALA A 69 -9.60 8.71 -10.46
C ALA A 69 -10.96 8.87 -9.74
N LEU A 70 -11.03 9.64 -8.66
CA LEU A 70 -12.30 9.98 -7.99
C LEU A 70 -13.26 10.70 -8.94
N GLY A 71 -12.78 11.67 -9.71
CA GLY A 71 -13.57 12.39 -10.73
C GLY A 71 -14.10 11.48 -11.84
N GLU A 72 -13.46 10.34 -12.09
CA GLU A 72 -13.87 9.30 -13.04
C GLU A 72 -14.75 8.21 -12.40
N GLY A 73 -15.12 8.33 -11.12
CA GLY A 73 -16.06 7.44 -10.43
C GLY A 73 -15.44 6.19 -9.79
N TYR A 74 -14.11 6.16 -9.62
CA TYR A 74 -13.45 5.13 -8.82
C TYR A 74 -13.59 5.41 -7.32
N ASP A 75 -13.62 4.35 -6.51
CA ASP A 75 -13.57 4.44 -5.06
C ASP A 75 -12.08 4.36 -4.64
N VAL A 76 -11.51 5.46 -4.13
CA VAL A 76 -10.06 5.54 -3.91
C VAL A 76 -9.70 5.55 -2.43
N PHE A 77 -8.82 4.62 -2.05
CA PHE A 77 -8.25 4.44 -0.72
C PHE A 77 -6.76 4.79 -0.78
N ILE A 78 -6.30 5.73 0.05
CA ILE A 78 -4.90 6.17 0.07
C ILE A 78 -4.20 5.64 1.31
N VAL A 79 -3.08 4.94 1.13
CA VAL A 79 -2.34 4.30 2.23
C VAL A 79 -1.29 5.28 2.76
N THR A 80 -1.62 6.00 3.82
CA THR A 80 -0.85 7.16 4.30
C THR A 80 0.47 6.76 4.93
N ASP A 81 0.52 5.63 5.65
CA ASP A 81 1.74 5.09 6.27
C ASP A 81 2.63 4.29 5.31
N ALA A 82 2.19 4.10 4.06
CA ALA A 82 3.00 3.63 2.94
C ALA A 82 3.32 4.76 1.93
N SER A 83 3.02 6.00 2.30
CA SER A 83 3.24 7.20 1.48
C SER A 83 4.03 8.24 2.26
N GLY A 84 4.74 9.12 1.57
CA GLY A 84 5.57 10.15 2.22
C GLY A 84 5.52 11.46 1.44
N GLY A 85 5.50 12.58 2.17
CA GLY A 85 5.63 13.93 1.58
C GLY A 85 7.03 14.48 1.80
N ILE A 86 7.34 15.61 1.16
CA ILE A 86 8.63 16.29 1.37
C ILE A 86 8.79 16.82 2.82
N SER A 87 7.66 17.05 3.50
CA SER A 87 7.56 17.40 4.91
C SER A 87 6.28 16.82 5.51
N ALA A 88 6.19 16.79 6.84
CA ALA A 88 4.97 16.40 7.53
C ALA A 88 3.79 17.33 7.16
N GLU A 89 4.02 18.64 7.07
CA GLU A 89 3.00 19.60 6.65
C GLU A 89 2.52 19.33 5.22
N ALA A 90 3.42 19.08 4.27
CA ALA A 90 3.06 18.79 2.89
C ALA A 90 2.25 17.48 2.78
N HIS A 91 2.65 16.44 3.51
CA HIS A 91 1.92 15.18 3.60
C HIS A 91 0.51 15.40 4.16
N ASP A 92 0.39 16.05 5.32
CA ASP A 92 -0.90 16.27 6.00
C ASP A 92 -1.87 17.09 5.15
N MET A 93 -1.37 18.16 4.52
CA MET A 93 -2.20 19.01 3.66
C MET A 93 -2.66 18.26 2.41
N ALA A 94 -1.83 17.39 1.85
CA ALA A 94 -2.21 16.54 0.72
C ALA A 94 -3.25 15.50 1.10
N VAL A 95 -3.10 14.83 2.25
CA VAL A 95 -4.09 13.88 2.78
C VAL A 95 -5.43 14.56 2.99
N ARG A 96 -5.46 15.75 3.61
CA ARG A 96 -6.68 16.55 3.80
C ARG A 96 -7.33 16.92 2.47
N ARG A 97 -6.53 17.36 1.49
CA ARG A 97 -7.02 17.69 0.14
C ARG A 97 -7.65 16.50 -0.55
N MET A 98 -7.02 15.32 -0.49
CA MET A 98 -7.56 14.09 -1.08
C MET A 98 -8.84 13.63 -0.37
N ALA A 99 -8.87 13.70 0.97
CA ALA A 99 -10.06 13.36 1.75
C ALA A 99 -11.25 14.27 1.42
N GLN A 100 -11.01 15.59 1.27
CA GLN A 100 -12.03 16.54 0.83
C GLN A 100 -12.56 16.25 -0.59
N ALA A 101 -11.73 15.66 -1.46
CA ALA A 101 -12.16 15.21 -2.78
C ALA A 101 -12.93 13.87 -2.77
N GLY A 102 -13.00 13.18 -1.62
CA GLY A 102 -13.72 11.91 -1.46
C GLY A 102 -12.84 10.66 -1.33
N ALA A 103 -11.50 10.81 -1.25
CA ALA A 103 -10.62 9.68 -0.95
C ALA A 103 -10.83 9.21 0.50
N VAL A 104 -10.57 7.93 0.76
CA VAL A 104 -10.55 7.36 2.11
C VAL A 104 -9.09 7.15 2.56
N PRO A 105 -8.56 7.96 3.48
CA PRO A 105 -7.24 7.72 4.07
C PRO A 105 -7.25 6.47 4.94
N MET A 106 -6.26 5.60 4.76
CA MET A 106 -6.10 4.34 5.49
C MET A 106 -4.63 4.08 5.82
N THR A 107 -4.40 3.17 6.75
CA THR A 107 -3.08 2.57 7.02
C THR A 107 -3.00 1.17 6.43
N TRP A 108 -1.79 0.66 6.17
CA TRP A 108 -1.60 -0.66 5.54
C TRP A 108 -2.21 -1.78 6.39
N LEU A 109 -2.15 -1.67 7.72
CA LEU A 109 -2.73 -2.65 8.63
C LEU A 109 -4.26 -2.64 8.58
N ALA A 110 -4.87 -1.46 8.39
CA ALA A 110 -6.32 -1.35 8.19
C ALA A 110 -6.73 -2.00 6.86
N VAL A 111 -5.97 -1.77 5.78
CA VAL A 111 -6.21 -2.43 4.48
C VAL A 111 -6.15 -3.96 4.62
N LEU A 112 -5.10 -4.48 5.25
CA LEU A 112 -4.93 -5.91 5.51
C LEU A 112 -6.10 -6.47 6.32
N SER A 113 -6.50 -5.78 7.39
CA SER A 113 -7.60 -6.21 8.26
C SER A 113 -8.96 -6.18 7.54
N GLU A 114 -9.18 -5.20 6.66
CA GLU A 114 -10.39 -5.12 5.83
C GLU A 114 -10.45 -6.18 4.74
N TRP A 115 -9.31 -6.72 4.28
CA TRP A 115 -9.30 -7.89 3.41
C TRP A 115 -9.51 -9.19 4.20
N GLN A 116 -8.89 -9.33 5.37
CA GLN A 116 -9.07 -10.50 6.22
C GLN A 116 -10.53 -10.64 6.67
N ARG A 117 -11.12 -9.55 7.19
CA ARG A 117 -12.46 -9.43 7.81
C ARG A 117 -12.70 -10.30 9.04
N ASP A 118 -12.31 -11.56 9.00
CA ASP A 118 -12.64 -12.57 10.00
C ASP A 118 -11.45 -13.51 10.21
N TRP A 119 -10.96 -13.62 11.45
CA TRP A 119 -9.85 -14.50 11.81
C TRP A 119 -10.22 -15.99 11.78
N ALA A 120 -11.51 -16.33 11.74
CA ALA A 120 -11.96 -17.68 11.45
C ALA A 120 -11.69 -18.12 10.00
N ARG A 121 -11.29 -17.20 9.10
CA ARG A 121 -10.78 -17.54 7.77
C ARG A 121 -9.33 -17.97 7.86
N GLU A 122 -9.13 -19.19 8.35
CA GLU A 122 -7.81 -19.74 8.67
C GLU A 122 -6.87 -19.76 7.45
N GLU A 123 -7.39 -20.01 6.24
CA GLU A 123 -6.56 -20.06 5.02
C GLU A 123 -5.86 -18.72 4.74
N SER A 124 -6.58 -17.61 4.85
CA SER A 124 -5.99 -16.28 4.64
C SER A 124 -5.24 -15.82 5.89
N ALA A 125 -5.72 -16.16 7.09
CA ALA A 125 -5.04 -15.84 8.35
C ALA A 125 -3.61 -16.41 8.35
N ALA A 126 -3.43 -17.68 7.98
CA ALA A 126 -2.12 -18.33 7.90
C ALA A 126 -1.17 -17.65 6.89
N LYS A 127 -1.70 -17.07 5.81
CA LYS A 127 -0.91 -16.32 4.82
C LYS A 127 -0.55 -14.91 5.28
N LEU A 128 -1.34 -14.31 6.18
CA LEU A 128 -1.09 -12.97 6.70
C LEU A 128 -0.12 -12.97 7.90
N THR A 129 -0.08 -14.05 8.68
CA THR A 129 0.85 -14.19 9.81
C THR A 129 2.29 -13.78 9.50
N PRO A 130 2.96 -14.32 8.45
CA PRO A 130 4.35 -13.94 8.16
C PRO A 130 4.50 -12.46 7.80
N ILE A 131 3.49 -11.85 7.16
CA ILE A 131 3.49 -10.41 6.84
C ILE A 131 3.44 -9.57 8.12
N LEU A 132 2.61 -9.97 9.09
CA LEU A 132 2.51 -9.30 10.38
C LEU A 132 3.76 -9.50 11.24
N GLU A 133 4.40 -10.65 11.17
CA GLU A 133 5.68 -10.90 11.83
C GLU A 133 6.78 -10.00 11.29
N GLU A 134 6.91 -9.91 9.96
CA GLU A 134 7.98 -9.15 9.30
C GLU A 134 7.74 -7.62 9.33
N HIS A 135 6.49 -7.19 9.20
CA HIS A 135 6.15 -5.78 8.99
C HIS A 135 5.21 -5.18 10.04
N GLY A 136 4.65 -5.98 10.95
CA GLY A 136 3.68 -5.54 11.96
C GLY A 136 4.25 -4.74 13.12
N GLY A 137 5.56 -4.46 13.12
CA GLY A 137 6.24 -3.71 14.19
C GLY A 137 5.99 -4.33 15.56
N ALA A 138 5.39 -3.55 16.48
CA ALA A 138 5.06 -4.02 17.82
C ALA A 138 4.13 -5.25 17.82
N THR A 139 3.19 -5.33 16.88
CA THR A 139 2.28 -6.48 16.76
C THR A 139 3.05 -7.75 16.40
N GLY A 140 3.99 -7.66 15.45
CA GLY A 140 4.83 -8.79 15.06
C GLY A 140 5.72 -9.28 16.21
N VAL A 141 6.30 -8.34 16.97
CA VAL A 141 7.09 -8.66 18.17
C VAL A 141 6.24 -9.36 19.24
N ALA A 142 5.03 -8.86 19.51
CA ALA A 142 4.14 -9.46 20.48
C ALA A 142 3.72 -10.88 20.05
N PHE A 143 3.40 -11.07 18.77
CA PHE A 143 3.05 -12.39 18.23
C PHE A 143 4.20 -13.39 18.38
N ALA A 144 5.42 -13.00 17.99
CA ALA A 144 6.61 -13.85 18.12
C ALA A 144 6.88 -14.23 19.59
N TRP A 145 6.70 -13.27 20.51
CA TRP A 145 6.83 -13.50 21.94
C TRP A 145 5.78 -14.50 22.47
N GLU A 146 4.51 -14.35 22.09
CA GLU A 146 3.45 -15.28 22.48
C GLU A 146 3.68 -16.70 21.96
N MET A 147 4.11 -16.83 20.69
CA MET A 147 4.45 -18.13 20.11
C MET A 147 5.60 -18.81 20.85
N GLN A 148 6.62 -18.05 21.26
CA GLN A 148 7.71 -18.55 22.08
C GLN A 148 7.23 -19.07 23.45
N LEU A 149 6.33 -18.34 24.12
CA LEU A 149 5.76 -18.75 25.40
C LEU A 149 4.93 -20.03 25.27
N LEU A 150 4.08 -20.12 24.25
CA LEU A 150 3.26 -21.31 23.98
C LEU A 150 4.12 -22.55 23.70
N ALA A 151 5.15 -22.41 22.86
CA ALA A 151 6.09 -23.48 22.58
C ALA A 151 6.87 -23.94 23.83
N SER A 152 7.16 -23.01 24.75
CA SER A 152 7.85 -23.32 26.01
C SER A 152 6.92 -24.05 26.99
N ALA A 153 5.66 -23.64 27.10
CA ALA A 153 4.66 -24.31 27.94
C ALA A 153 4.40 -25.75 27.48
N GLN A 154 4.34 -26.00 26.17
CA GLN A 154 4.20 -27.35 25.61
C GLN A 154 5.38 -28.27 25.95
N LYS A 155 6.59 -27.72 26.07
CA LYS A 155 7.79 -28.49 26.47
C LYS A 155 7.77 -28.83 27.96
N ALA A 156 7.25 -27.96 28.81
CA ALA A 156 7.20 -28.17 30.26
C ALA A 156 6.12 -29.18 30.71
N GLY A 157 5.11 -29.44 29.86
CA GLY A 157 4.05 -30.42 30.11
C GLY A 157 4.34 -31.84 29.60
N LYS A 158 5.52 -32.08 29.02
CA LYS A 158 6.04 -33.41 28.65
C LYS A 158 7.15 -33.82 29.61
#